data_AF-A0A915N7N6-F1
#
_entry.id   AF-A0A915N7N6-F1
#
_cell.length_a   1.000
_cell.length_b   1.000
_cell.length_c   1.000
_cell.angle_alpha   90.00
_cell.angle_beta   90.00
_cell.angle_gamma   90.00
#
_symmetry.space_group_name_H-M   'P 1'
#
loop_
_entity.id
_entity.type
_entity.pdbx_description
1 polymer ?
#
loop_
_entity_poly.entity_id
_entity_poly.type
_entity_poly.pdbx_seq_one_letter_code
_entity_poly.pdbx_strand_id
1 'polypeptide(L)' 'MVDPVEERARQNYAAVIKELKNKFAGLREGCYPRPKGCLCVVGKDATGREITSRRMKDSECKCAPGERSKECPAQGA' A
#
# COMPACT_ATOMS: atom_id res chain seq x y z
N MET A 1 6.27 -34.06 12.33
CA MET A 1 6.97 -33.06 13.14
C MET A 1 7.27 -31.91 12.20
N VAL A 2 6.79 -30.71 12.50
CA VAL A 2 7.11 -29.53 11.68
C VAL A 2 8.53 -29.12 12.04
N ASP A 3 9.34 -28.81 11.03
CA ASP A 3 10.71 -28.36 11.27
C ASP A 3 10.69 -27.05 12.09
N PRO A 4 11.45 -26.93 13.19
CA PRO A 4 11.45 -25.72 14.02
C PRO A 4 11.85 -24.45 13.24
N VAL A 5 12.59 -24.57 12.14
CA VAL A 5 12.91 -23.47 11.23
C VAL A 5 11.67 -23.07 10.41
N GLU A 6 10.88 -24.02 9.92
CA GLU A 6 9.64 -23.73 9.19
C GLU A 6 8.59 -23.03 10.06
N GLU A 7 8.48 -23.42 11.33
CA GLU A 7 7.53 -22.79 12.25
C GLU A 7 7.92 -21.34 12.55
N ARG A 8 9.21 -21.09 12.81
CA ARG A 8 9.73 -19.72 13.00
C ARG A 8 9.60 -18.88 11.73
N ALA A 9 9.82 -19.45 10.56
CA ALA A 9 9.63 -18.77 9.29
C ALA A 9 8.17 -18.35 9.07
N ARG A 10 7.20 -19.22 9.40
CA ARG A 10 5.76 -18.90 9.34
C ARG A 10 5.37 -17.76 10.27
N GLN A 11 5.86 -17.76 11.51
CA GLN A 11 5.59 -16.70 12.47
C GLN A 11 6.16 -15.35 12.01
N ASN A 12 7.41 -15.34 11.54
CA ASN A 12 8.04 -14.13 11.00
C ASN A 12 7.31 -13.61 9.76
N TYR A 13 6.92 -14.50 8.85
CA TYR A 13 6.14 -14.15 7.67
C TYR A 13 4.80 -13.51 8.05
N ALA A 14 4.07 -14.11 9.00
CA ALA A 14 2.80 -13.56 9.48
C ALA A 14 2.96 -12.16 10.09
N ALA A 15 4.04 -11.92 10.86
CA ALA A 15 4.36 -10.61 11.40
C ALA A 15 4.61 -9.57 10.31
N VAL A 16 5.42 -9.91 9.30
CA VAL A 16 5.70 -9.02 8.15
C VAL A 16 4.43 -8.72 7.35
N ILE A 17 3.58 -9.72 7.11
CA ILE A 17 2.30 -9.51 6.43
C ILE A 17 1.38 -8.59 7.24
N LYS A 18 1.32 -8.74 8.57
CA LYS A 18 0.54 -7.84 9.43
C LYS A 18 1.07 -6.40 9.34
N GLU A 19 2.39 -6.21 9.37
CA GLU A 19 2.98 -4.89 9.18
C GLU A 19 2.68 -4.28 7.81
N LEU A 20 2.77 -5.07 6.75
CA LEU A 20 2.44 -4.63 5.40
C LEU A 20 0.97 -4.21 5.34
N LYS A 21 0.06 -5.06 5.81
CA LYS A 21 -1.37 -4.74 5.85
C LYS A 21 -1.63 -3.43 6.59
N ASN A 22 -0.99 -3.21 7.74
CA ASN A 22 -1.14 -1.96 8.49
C ASN A 22 -0.55 -0.74 7.75
N LYS A 23 0.59 -0.89 7.08
CA LYS A 23 1.24 0.20 6.32
C LYS A 23 0.49 0.56 5.04
N PHE A 24 -0.18 -0.41 4.42
CA PHE A 24 -0.98 -0.25 3.20
C PHE A 24 -2.47 -0.02 3.50
N ALA A 25 -2.92 -0.21 4.76
CA ALA A 25 -4.30 -0.01 5.16
C ALA A 25 -4.74 1.43 4.88
N GLY A 26 -5.77 1.56 4.05
CA GLY A 26 -6.36 2.83 3.67
C GLY A 26 -5.54 3.67 2.69
N LEU A 27 -4.42 3.16 2.14
CA LEU A 27 -3.72 3.85 1.04
C LEU A 27 -4.54 3.74 -0.25
N ARG A 28 -4.46 4.78 -1.09
CA ARG A 28 -5.08 4.75 -2.41
C ARG A 28 -4.42 3.67 -3.28
N GLU A 29 -5.20 3.06 -4.16
CA GLU A 29 -4.72 2.11 -5.15
C GLU A 29 -3.68 2.80 -6.05
N GLY A 30 -2.49 2.19 -6.20
CA GLY A 30 -1.36 2.81 -6.89
C GLY A 30 -0.55 3.80 -6.04
N CYS A 31 -0.89 4.01 -4.76
CA CYS A 31 -0.07 4.74 -3.79
C CYS A 31 0.75 3.81 -2.90
N TYR A 32 2.06 4.08 -2.82
CA TYR A 32 3.02 3.33 -2.02
C TYR A 32 3.44 4.13 -0.77
N PRO A 33 3.40 3.53 0.44
CA PRO A 33 3.76 4.21 1.68
C PRO A 33 5.28 4.44 1.72
N ARG A 34 5.70 5.65 2.08
CA ARG A 34 7.11 6.02 2.27
C ARG A 34 7.31 6.56 3.68
N PRO A 35 8.55 6.56 4.22
CA PRO A 35 8.83 7.15 5.52
C PRO A 35 8.48 8.65 5.61
N LYS A 36 8.49 9.35 4.46
CA LYS A 36 8.06 10.75 4.32
C LYS A 36 7.05 10.84 3.18
N GLY A 37 5.76 10.74 3.53
CA GLY A 37 4.64 10.80 2.59
C GLY A 37 4.37 9.49 1.85
N CYS A 38 3.93 9.58 0.60
CA CYS A 38 3.66 8.44 -0.26
C CYS A 38 4.00 8.76 -1.72
N LEU A 39 4.10 7.71 -2.51
CA LEU A 39 4.33 7.78 -3.95
C LEU A 39 3.12 7.22 -4.68
N CYS A 40 2.38 8.05 -5.39
CA CYS A 40 1.15 7.66 -6.10
C CYS A 40 1.39 7.64 -7.60
N VAL A 41 1.00 6.56 -8.28
CA VAL A 41 0.99 6.48 -9.74
C VAL A 41 -0.18 7.31 -10.27
N VAL A 42 0.11 8.41 -10.94
CA VAL A 42 -0.90 9.35 -11.46
C VAL A 42 -1.25 9.09 -12.93
N GLY A 43 -0.53 8.21 -13.61
CA GLY A 43 -0.78 7.86 -15.00
C GLY A 43 0.33 7.03 -15.61
N LYS A 44 0.25 6.82 -16.92
CA LYS A 44 1.33 6.20 -17.71
C LYS A 44 1.76 7.15 -18.82
N ASP A 45 3.05 7.25 -19.09
CA ASP A 45 3.58 7.99 -20.22
C ASP A 45 3.33 7.26 -21.55
N ALA A 46 3.59 7.94 -22.68
CA ALA A 46 3.39 7.41 -24.02
C ALA A 46 4.22 6.13 -24.31
N THR A 47 5.29 5.90 -23.52
CA THR A 47 6.13 4.70 -23.55
C THR A 47 5.67 3.60 -22.58
N GLY A 48 4.57 3.82 -21.86
CA GLY A 48 3.97 2.87 -20.92
C GLY A 48 4.62 2.80 -19.55
N ARG A 49 5.58 3.68 -19.22
CA ARG A 49 6.13 3.75 -17.86
C ARG A 49 5.15 4.47 -16.95
N GLU A 50 5.19 4.13 -15.68
CA GLU A 50 4.29 4.69 -14.67
C GLU A 50 4.79 6.06 -14.23
N ILE A 51 3.97 7.08 -14.43
CA ILE A 51 4.24 8.43 -13.95
C ILE A 51 3.84 8.47 -12.48
N THR A 52 4.83 8.56 -11.61
CA THR A 52 4.61 8.66 -10.15
C THR A 52 4.69 10.10 -9.68
N SER A 53 3.77 10.51 -8.81
CA SER A 53 3.80 11.78 -8.08
C SER A 53 4.02 11.53 -6.59
N ARG A 54 4.91 12.32 -5.99
CA ARG A 54 5.19 12.25 -4.55
C ARG A 54 4.22 13.16 -3.82
N ARG A 55 3.44 12.61 -2.89
CA ARG A 55 2.61 13.37 -1.95
C ARG A 55 3.24 13.32 -0.57
N MET A 56 3.22 14.44 0.16
CA MET A 56 3.79 14.55 1.51
C MET A 56 2.74 14.46 2.62
N LYS A 57 1.45 14.62 2.30
CA LYS A 57 0.37 14.67 3.27
C LYS A 57 -0.34 13.32 3.37
N ASP A 58 -0.59 12.86 4.59
CA ASP A 58 -1.38 11.65 4.86
C ASP A 58 -2.75 11.65 4.16
N SER A 59 -3.41 12.81 4.08
CA SER A 59 -4.73 12.97 3.43
C SER A 59 -4.69 12.73 1.91
N GLU A 60 -3.54 12.92 1.28
CA GLU A 60 -3.35 12.64 -0.15
C GLU A 60 -2.91 11.21 -0.40
N CYS A 61 -2.34 10.56 0.62
CA CYS A 61 -1.87 9.18 0.58
C CYS A 61 -2.97 8.18 0.88
N LYS A 62 -3.93 8.57 1.70
CA LYS A 62 -5.04 7.72 2.14
C LYS A 62 -6.34 8.13 1.46
N CYS A 63 -7.23 7.15 1.29
CA CYS A 63 -8.60 7.41 0.88
C CYS A 63 -9.36 7.99 2.08
N ALA A 64 -10.06 9.11 1.91
CA ALA A 64 -10.95 9.60 2.94
C ALA A 64 -12.17 8.65 3.07
N PRO A 65 -12.76 8.50 4.28
CA PRO A 65 -13.94 7.67 4.47
C PRO A 65 -15.10 8.21 3.62
N GLY A 66 -15.44 7.47 2.55
CA GLY A 66 -16.48 7.85 1.59
C GLY A 66 -15.98 8.46 0.27
N GLU A 67 -14.67 8.64 0.09
CA GLU A 67 -14.11 9.10 -1.19
C GLU A 67 -14.14 7.95 -2.22
N ARG A 68 -15.02 8.07 -3.23
CA ARG A 68 -15.05 7.17 -4.40
C ARG A 68 -14.32 7.84 -5.54
N SER A 69 -13.08 7.45 -5.78
CA SER A 69 -12.28 7.89 -6.93
C SER A 69 -11.71 6.68 -7.68
N LYS A 70 -11.14 6.88 -8.88
CA LYS A 70 -10.48 5.80 -9.63
C LYS A 70 -9.35 5.14 -8.83
N GLU A 71 -8.77 5.88 -7.89
CA GLU A 71 -7.68 5.45 -7.00
C GLU A 71 -8.20 4.98 -5.63
N CYS A 72 -9.49 5.18 -5.32
CA CYS A 72 -10.13 4.76 -4.08
C CYS A 72 -11.42 4.00 -4.40
N PRO A 73 -11.32 2.73 -4.85
CA PRO A 73 -12.49 1.89 -4.98
C PRO A 73 -13.13 1.75 -3.60
N ALA A 74 -14.46 1.90 -3.53
CA ALA A 74 -15.26 1.89 -2.31
C ALA A 74 -15.27 0.53 -1.55
N GLN A 75 -14.28 -0.32 -1.81
CA GLN A 75 -14.13 -1.67 -1.24
C GLN A 75 -12.73 -1.77 -0.64
N GLY A 76 -12.55 -1.15 0.52
CA GLY A 76 -11.43 -1.43 1.40
C GLY A 76 -11.98 -1.92 2.73
N ALA A 77 -12.08 -3.23 2.88
CA ALA A 77 -12.39 -3.91 4.14
C ALA A 77 -11.21 -3.79 5.13
#